data_AF-A0A8U0WHN0-F1
#
_entry.id   AF-A0A8U0WHN0-F1
#
_cell.length_a   1.000
_cell.length_b   1.000
_cell.length_c   1.000
_cell.angle_alpha   90.00
_cell.angle_beta   90.00
_cell.angle_gamma   90.00
#
_symmetry.space_group_name_H-M   'P 1'
#
loop_
_entity.id
_entity.type
_entity.pdbx_description
1 polymer ?
#
loop_
_entity_poly.entity_id
_entity_poly.type
_entity_poly.pdbx_seq_one_letter_code
_entity_poly.pdbx_strand_id
1 'polypeptide(L)'
;MSIENATETGIWDFLFTELADKRTNDWFLIKSPLPLCAIMLCYLYFVLSWGPRIMRDRKPFRLEKILIVYNALQVAVSVWLVYEYCAIWRHCNWRCQPVDYSTSYKFYREARVGYVYFLAKISELLDTVFFVLRKNERQITFLHVYHHTVMPVISYGALKYYPGGHGMFIGWINSFVHIVMYCYYLLSSFGPKMQKYLWWKKYITNLQMIQFGIVFLHQTQLLYNDCDFPRWSAAFTLPNAVFFYFLFNNFYQQSYSNRKNKNDKLKTEEQHSSTIMDKYENNNEKCQQNSNDTAIVLYNKKVS
;
A
#
# COMPACT_ATOMS: atom_id res chain seq x y z
N MET A 1 -45.52 -8.49 17.29
CA MET A 1 -44.44 -8.70 16.31
C MET A 1 -44.81 -7.83 15.11
N SER A 2 -44.23 -6.62 15.03
CA SER A 2 -44.68 -5.52 14.17
C SER A 2 -44.34 -5.75 12.70
N ILE A 3 -45.13 -5.14 11.82
CA ILE A 3 -44.98 -5.17 10.35
C ILE A 3 -43.57 -4.70 9.90
N GLU A 4 -42.92 -3.82 10.68
CA GLU A 4 -41.52 -3.42 10.46
C GLU A 4 -40.54 -4.59 10.49
N ASN A 5 -40.71 -5.54 11.43
CA ASN A 5 -39.83 -6.70 11.53
C ASN A 5 -39.98 -7.63 10.32
N ALA A 6 -41.16 -7.72 9.71
CA ALA A 6 -41.39 -8.55 8.53
C ALA A 6 -40.74 -7.94 7.26
N THR A 7 -40.73 -6.61 7.14
CA THR A 7 -40.03 -5.92 6.07
C THR A 7 -38.51 -5.91 6.25
N GLU A 8 -38.00 -5.79 7.48
CA GLU A 8 -36.56 -5.84 7.75
C GLU A 8 -35.97 -7.23 7.52
N THR A 9 -36.65 -8.29 7.95
CA THR A 9 -36.23 -9.67 7.62
C THR A 9 -36.27 -9.91 6.11
N GLY A 10 -37.29 -9.38 5.42
CA GLY A 10 -37.39 -9.48 3.96
C GLY A 10 -36.27 -8.75 3.22
N ILE A 11 -35.91 -7.54 3.62
CA ILE A 11 -34.80 -6.78 3.02
C ILE A 11 -33.46 -7.48 3.30
N TRP A 12 -33.26 -7.98 4.51
CA TRP A 12 -32.05 -8.70 4.88
C TRP A 12 -31.85 -9.96 4.04
N ASP A 13 -32.89 -10.78 3.92
CA ASP A 13 -32.85 -12.00 3.12
C ASP A 13 -32.68 -11.71 1.64
N PHE A 14 -33.35 -10.68 1.12
CA PHE A 14 -33.14 -10.22 -0.25
C PHE A 14 -31.68 -9.84 -0.51
N LEU A 15 -31.07 -9.00 0.34
CA LEU A 15 -29.71 -8.51 0.15
C LEU A 15 -28.65 -9.59 0.36
N PHE A 16 -28.77 -10.43 1.39
CA PHE A 16 -27.69 -11.34 1.78
C PHE A 16 -27.91 -12.80 1.40
N THR A 17 -29.11 -13.17 0.93
CA THR A 17 -29.43 -14.53 0.50
C THR A 17 -29.86 -14.58 -0.97
N GLU A 18 -30.78 -13.72 -1.41
CA GLU A 18 -31.30 -13.78 -2.79
C GLU A 18 -30.37 -13.15 -3.82
N LEU A 19 -29.79 -11.99 -3.52
CA LEU A 19 -28.86 -11.29 -4.41
C LEU A 19 -27.45 -11.91 -4.40
N ALA A 20 -27.14 -12.73 -3.39
CA ALA A 20 -25.83 -13.32 -3.19
C ALA A 20 -25.55 -14.48 -4.17
N ASP A 21 -24.28 -14.66 -4.55
CA ASP A 21 -23.85 -15.81 -5.32
C ASP A 21 -24.00 -17.08 -4.48
N LYS A 22 -24.84 -18.00 -4.96
CA LYS A 22 -25.16 -19.28 -4.30
C LYS A 22 -23.93 -20.16 -4.04
N ARG A 23 -22.84 -19.99 -4.81
CA ARG A 23 -21.60 -20.78 -4.68
C ARG A 23 -20.79 -20.36 -3.46
N THR A 24 -20.82 -19.08 -3.11
CA THR A 24 -19.97 -18.49 -2.06
C THR A 24 -20.74 -18.16 -0.79
N ASN A 25 -22.07 -18.13 -0.84
CA ASN A 25 -22.92 -17.64 0.24
C ASN A 25 -22.67 -18.34 1.59
N ASP A 26 -22.42 -19.65 1.58
CA ASP A 26 -22.20 -20.43 2.81
C ASP A 26 -20.73 -20.48 3.27
N TRP A 27 -19.83 -19.77 2.59
CA TRP A 27 -18.42 -19.75 2.98
C TRP A 27 -18.20 -18.96 4.26
N PHE A 28 -17.16 -19.37 5.00
CA PHE A 28 -16.77 -18.73 6.25
C PHE A 28 -16.52 -17.22 6.03
N LEU A 29 -17.07 -16.39 6.92
CA LEU A 29 -17.07 -14.92 6.85
C LEU A 29 -17.86 -14.28 5.69
N ILE A 30 -18.50 -15.04 4.80
CA ILE A 30 -19.27 -14.52 3.65
C ILE A 30 -20.79 -14.58 3.86
N LYS A 31 -21.25 -15.53 4.69
CA LYS A 31 -22.68 -15.71 4.98
C LYS A 31 -23.41 -14.44 5.41
N SER A 32 -22.77 -13.64 6.24
CA SER A 32 -23.32 -12.38 6.76
C SER A 32 -22.23 -11.30 6.73
N PRO A 33 -22.60 -10.02 6.59
CA PRO A 33 -21.64 -8.92 6.72
C PRO A 33 -21.21 -8.69 8.17
N LEU A 34 -21.97 -9.19 9.15
CA LEU A 34 -21.75 -8.90 10.58
C LEU A 34 -20.36 -9.32 11.08
N PRO A 35 -19.81 -10.49 10.74
CA PRO A 35 -18.44 -10.86 11.14
C PRO A 35 -17.40 -9.90 10.57
N LEU A 36 -17.55 -9.48 9.30
CA LEU A 36 -16.63 -8.51 8.71
C LEU A 36 -16.75 -7.15 9.40
N CYS A 37 -17.97 -6.65 9.62
CA CYS A 37 -18.19 -5.40 10.34
C CYS A 37 -17.58 -5.45 11.75
N ALA A 38 -17.75 -6.56 12.47
CA ALA A 38 -17.13 -6.75 13.79
C ALA A 38 -15.60 -6.71 13.72
N ILE A 39 -14.99 -7.45 12.78
CA ILE A 39 -13.54 -7.44 12.55
C ILE A 39 -13.06 -6.02 12.25
N MET A 40 -13.73 -5.29 11.37
CA MET A 40 -13.35 -3.93 10.97
C MET A 40 -13.50 -2.91 12.11
N LEU A 41 -14.58 -3.00 12.89
CA LEU A 41 -14.77 -2.13 14.06
C LEU A 41 -13.72 -2.40 15.13
N CYS A 42 -13.47 -3.67 15.46
CA CYS A 42 -12.41 -4.06 16.40
C CYS A 42 -11.04 -3.59 15.91
N TYR A 43 -10.76 -3.77 14.62
CA TYR A 43 -9.53 -3.34 13.97
C TYR A 43 -9.32 -1.82 14.09
N LEU A 44 -10.30 -1.02 13.67
CA LEU A 44 -10.20 0.44 13.72
C LEU A 44 -10.09 0.95 15.15
N TYR A 45 -10.88 0.38 16.07
CA TYR A 45 -10.81 0.70 17.49
C TYR A 45 -9.41 0.39 18.08
N PHE A 46 -8.84 -0.77 17.73
CA PHE A 46 -7.50 -1.16 18.15
C PHE A 46 -6.45 -0.18 17.61
N VAL A 47 -6.43 0.06 16.29
CA VAL A 47 -5.36 0.82 15.63
C VAL A 47 -5.42 2.31 15.97
N LEU A 48 -6.61 2.90 16.03
CA LEU A 48 -6.78 4.35 16.20
C LEU A 48 -6.85 4.79 17.67
N SER A 49 -7.19 3.89 18.59
CA SER A 49 -7.47 4.28 19.97
C SER A 49 -6.80 3.37 21.00
N TRP A 50 -7.24 2.12 21.10
CA TRP A 50 -6.89 1.26 22.23
C TRP A 50 -5.43 0.83 22.22
N GLY A 51 -4.91 0.41 21.07
CA GLY A 51 -3.53 -0.03 20.88
C GLY A 51 -2.50 1.07 21.19
N PRO A 52 -2.58 2.26 20.57
CA PRO A 52 -1.67 3.37 20.90
C PRO A 52 -1.73 3.80 22.38
N ARG A 53 -2.92 3.80 23.00
CA ARG A 53 -3.08 4.11 24.43
C ARG A 53 -2.35 3.10 25.33
N ILE A 54 -2.51 1.81 25.07
CA ILE A 54 -1.80 0.76 25.82
C ILE A 54 -0.29 0.85 25.61
N MET A 55 0.13 1.13 24.36
CA MET A 55 1.53 1.17 24.02
C MET A 55 2.22 2.42 24.56
N ARG A 56 1.51 3.51 24.89
CA ARG A 56 2.09 4.77 25.39
C ARG A 56 3.20 4.55 26.42
N ASP A 57 2.90 3.79 27.47
CA ASP A 57 3.80 3.57 28.62
C ASP A 57 4.60 2.25 28.53
N ARG A 58 4.54 1.54 27.40
CA ARG A 58 5.25 0.28 27.16
C ARG A 58 6.43 0.43 26.20
N LYS A 59 7.44 -0.42 26.33
CA LYS A 59 8.52 -0.54 25.33
C LYS A 59 7.98 -1.24 24.07
N PRO A 60 8.52 -0.93 22.87
CA PRO A 60 8.09 -1.59 21.64
C PRO A 60 8.39 -3.09 21.70
N PHE A 61 7.45 -3.92 21.24
CA PHE A 61 7.60 -5.37 21.24
C PHE A 61 8.65 -5.84 20.23
N ARG A 62 9.43 -6.86 20.61
CA ARG A 62 10.39 -7.53 19.71
C ARG A 62 9.70 -8.65 18.96
N LEU A 63 9.20 -8.35 17.77
CA LEU A 63 8.38 -9.26 16.94
C LEU A 63 9.11 -9.79 15.69
N GLU A 64 10.43 -9.71 15.63
CA GLU A 64 11.23 -10.01 14.42
C GLU A 64 10.94 -11.40 13.84
N LYS A 65 10.97 -12.45 14.67
CA LYS A 65 10.69 -13.83 14.23
C LYS A 65 9.25 -13.99 13.71
N ILE A 66 8.29 -13.36 14.39
CA ILE A 66 6.88 -13.39 14.01
C ILE A 66 6.69 -12.70 12.67
N LEU A 67 7.31 -11.54 12.46
CA LEU A 67 7.27 -10.80 11.20
C LEU A 67 7.95 -11.55 10.06
N ILE A 68 9.04 -12.27 10.31
CA ILE A 68 9.67 -13.12 9.28
C ILE A 68 8.68 -14.19 8.82
N VAL A 69 8.07 -14.94 9.75
CA VAL A 69 7.10 -15.99 9.41
C VAL A 69 5.87 -15.40 8.71
N TYR A 70 5.32 -14.33 9.27
CA TYR A 70 4.15 -13.65 8.71
C TYR A 70 4.39 -13.13 7.29
N ASN A 71 5.48 -12.40 7.05
CA ASN A 71 5.78 -11.87 5.71
C ASN A 71 6.08 -13.01 4.72
N ALA A 72 6.72 -14.10 5.15
CA ALA A 72 6.95 -15.27 4.30
C ALA A 72 5.64 -15.96 3.89
N LEU A 73 4.68 -16.08 4.82
CA LEU A 73 3.34 -16.58 4.52
C LEU A 73 2.59 -15.65 3.55
N GLN A 74 2.66 -14.33 3.75
CA GLN A 74 2.05 -13.37 2.84
C GLN A 74 2.62 -13.46 1.41
N VAL A 75 3.95 -13.63 1.28
CA VAL A 75 4.59 -13.88 -0.02
C VAL A 75 4.07 -15.18 -0.63
N ALA A 76 4.02 -16.28 0.13
CA ALA A 76 3.56 -17.58 -0.37
C ALA A 76 2.11 -17.52 -0.87
N VAL A 77 1.21 -16.90 -0.09
CA VAL A 77 -0.20 -16.71 -0.49
C VAL A 77 -0.30 -15.84 -1.73
N SER A 78 0.47 -14.75 -1.81
CA SER A 78 0.46 -13.85 -2.98
C SER A 78 0.99 -14.55 -4.24
N VAL A 79 2.03 -15.38 -4.13
CA VAL A 79 2.55 -16.20 -5.23
C VAL A 79 1.49 -17.21 -5.70
N TRP A 80 0.83 -17.89 -4.77
CA TRP A 80 -0.25 -18.82 -5.09
C TRP A 80 -1.41 -18.12 -5.81
N LEU A 81 -1.83 -16.95 -5.33
CA LEU A 81 -2.87 -16.14 -5.98
C LEU A 81 -2.48 -15.77 -7.41
N VAL A 82 -1.26 -15.26 -7.62
CA VAL A 82 -0.78 -14.92 -8.97
C VAL A 82 -0.76 -16.14 -9.88
N TYR A 83 -0.30 -17.29 -9.40
CA TYR A 83 -0.31 -18.54 -10.16
C TYR A 83 -1.74 -18.94 -10.59
N GLU A 84 -2.69 -18.92 -9.66
CA GLU A 84 -4.09 -19.27 -9.95
C GLU A 84 -4.74 -18.28 -10.92
N TYR A 85 -4.52 -16.97 -10.75
CA TYR A 85 -4.99 -15.96 -11.68
C TYR A 85 -4.40 -16.16 -13.08
N CYS A 86 -3.09 -16.39 -13.21
CA CYS A 86 -2.46 -16.70 -14.50
C CYS A 86 -3.09 -17.95 -15.12
N ALA A 87 -3.41 -18.97 -14.30
CA ALA A 87 -4.07 -20.17 -14.80
C ALA A 87 -5.48 -19.91 -15.34
N ILE A 88 -6.24 -19.01 -14.69
CA ILE A 88 -7.58 -18.58 -15.09
C ILE A 88 -7.51 -17.74 -16.38
N TRP A 89 -6.62 -16.75 -16.43
CA TRP A 89 -6.48 -15.82 -17.56
C TRP A 89 -6.09 -16.48 -18.89
N ARG A 90 -5.55 -17.71 -18.87
CA ARG A 90 -5.34 -18.50 -20.09
C ARG A 90 -6.62 -18.85 -20.85
N HIS A 91 -7.77 -18.74 -20.19
CA HIS A 91 -9.07 -19.13 -20.75
C HIS A 91 -10.09 -17.98 -20.72
N CYS A 92 -9.69 -16.78 -20.29
CA CYS A 92 -10.55 -15.61 -20.19
C CYS A 92 -10.22 -14.58 -21.27
N ASN A 93 -11.20 -13.73 -21.58
CA ASN A 93 -11.03 -12.62 -22.50
C ASN A 93 -10.52 -11.38 -21.73
N TRP A 94 -9.36 -10.87 -22.15
CA TRP A 94 -8.69 -9.71 -21.55
C TRP A 94 -9.39 -8.35 -21.80
N ARG A 95 -10.39 -8.29 -22.68
CA ARG A 95 -11.16 -7.06 -22.96
C ARG A 95 -12.45 -6.96 -22.16
N CYS A 96 -13.13 -8.08 -21.99
CA CYS A 96 -14.37 -8.20 -21.25
C CYS A 96 -14.53 -9.66 -20.84
N GLN A 97 -14.54 -9.91 -19.53
CA GLN A 97 -14.88 -11.21 -18.98
C GLN A 97 -16.13 -11.05 -18.11
N PRO A 98 -17.29 -11.61 -18.51
CA PRO A 98 -18.49 -11.60 -17.67
C PRO A 98 -18.29 -12.50 -16.44
N VAL A 99 -19.18 -12.36 -15.45
CA VAL A 99 -19.25 -13.31 -14.33
C VAL A 99 -20.18 -14.44 -14.73
N ASP A 100 -19.65 -15.66 -14.75
CA ASP A 100 -20.45 -16.86 -14.93
C ASP A 100 -20.74 -17.47 -13.56
N TYR A 101 -22.03 -17.60 -13.24
CA TYR A 101 -22.54 -18.10 -11.97
C TYR A 101 -22.71 -19.63 -11.92
N SER A 102 -22.33 -20.35 -12.98
CA SER A 102 -22.41 -21.81 -13.01
C SER A 102 -21.42 -22.45 -12.04
N THR A 103 -21.73 -23.68 -11.65
CA THR A 103 -20.93 -24.50 -10.72
C THR A 103 -19.84 -25.31 -11.43
N SER A 104 -19.52 -24.98 -12.69
CA SER A 104 -18.42 -25.61 -13.41
C SER A 104 -17.10 -25.41 -12.67
N TYR A 105 -16.20 -26.41 -12.78
CA TYR A 105 -14.89 -26.38 -12.14
C TYR A 105 -14.11 -25.08 -12.39
N LYS A 106 -14.23 -24.50 -13.59
CA LYS A 106 -13.56 -23.26 -13.97
C LYS A 106 -14.04 -22.06 -13.15
N PHE A 107 -15.35 -21.83 -13.07
CA PHE A 107 -15.90 -20.66 -12.39
C PHE A 107 -15.94 -20.84 -10.87
N TYR A 108 -16.08 -22.08 -10.38
CA TYR A 108 -15.87 -22.37 -8.97
C TYR A 108 -14.41 -22.08 -8.53
N ARG A 109 -13.43 -22.32 -9.43
CA ARG A 109 -12.04 -21.93 -9.20
C ARG A 109 -11.88 -20.42 -9.11
N GLU A 110 -12.53 -19.63 -9.97
CA GLU A 110 -12.54 -18.16 -9.88
C GLU A 110 -13.05 -17.67 -8.52
N ALA A 111 -14.20 -18.18 -8.09
CA ALA A 111 -14.77 -17.86 -6.79
C ALA A 111 -13.83 -18.23 -5.63
N ARG A 112 -13.22 -19.42 -5.67
CA ARG A 112 -12.26 -19.88 -4.66
C ARG A 112 -11.05 -18.96 -4.58
N VAL A 113 -10.51 -18.52 -5.71
CA VAL A 113 -9.39 -17.59 -5.76
C VAL A 113 -9.79 -16.23 -5.18
N GLY A 114 -10.99 -15.74 -5.52
CA GLY A 114 -11.57 -14.54 -4.91
C GLY A 114 -11.70 -14.65 -3.40
N TYR A 115 -12.08 -15.82 -2.88
CA TYR A 115 -12.17 -16.07 -1.44
C TYR A 115 -10.82 -16.08 -0.74
N VAL A 116 -9.81 -16.74 -1.30
CA VAL A 116 -8.45 -16.69 -0.73
C VAL A 116 -7.91 -15.26 -0.79
N TYR A 117 -8.20 -14.49 -1.84
CA TYR A 117 -7.86 -13.07 -1.91
C TYR A 117 -8.54 -12.26 -0.80
N PHE A 118 -9.84 -12.48 -0.54
CA PHE A 118 -10.55 -11.86 0.58
C PHE A 118 -9.89 -12.20 1.93
N LEU A 119 -9.60 -13.47 2.19
CA LEU A 119 -8.91 -13.91 3.41
C LEU A 119 -7.52 -13.29 3.53
N ALA A 120 -6.79 -13.14 2.42
CA ALA A 120 -5.53 -12.42 2.40
C ALA A 120 -5.75 -10.99 2.90
N LYS A 121 -6.73 -10.24 2.39
CA LYS A 121 -7.02 -8.86 2.86
C LYS A 121 -7.39 -8.77 4.34
N ILE A 122 -8.06 -9.77 4.90
CA ILE A 122 -8.29 -9.84 6.34
C ILE A 122 -6.98 -10.08 7.10
N SER A 123 -6.13 -10.97 6.62
CA SER A 123 -4.83 -11.23 7.25
C SER A 123 -3.89 -10.02 7.23
N GLU A 124 -3.98 -9.19 6.18
CA GLU A 124 -3.17 -7.97 6.01
C GLU A 124 -3.51 -6.89 7.05
N LEU A 125 -4.67 -6.96 7.71
CA LEU A 125 -4.99 -6.10 8.86
C LEU A 125 -3.99 -6.26 10.01
N LEU A 126 -3.25 -7.37 10.06
CA LEU A 126 -2.20 -7.57 11.05
C LEU A 126 -0.99 -6.65 10.84
N ASP A 127 -0.78 -6.09 9.63
CA ASP A 127 0.34 -5.18 9.35
C ASP A 127 0.30 -3.96 10.28
N THR A 128 -0.84 -3.28 10.33
CA THR A 128 -1.10 -2.16 11.22
C THR A 128 -1.04 -2.56 12.69
N VAL A 129 -1.54 -3.74 13.05
CA VAL A 129 -1.43 -4.25 14.43
C VAL A 129 0.05 -4.36 14.83
N PHE A 130 0.90 -4.92 13.97
CA PHE A 130 2.33 -4.99 14.20
C PHE A 130 3.00 -3.62 14.25
N PHE A 131 2.54 -2.64 13.45
CA PHE A 131 3.05 -1.27 13.52
C PHE A 131 2.76 -0.61 14.87
N VAL A 132 1.53 -0.77 15.40
CA VAL A 132 1.15 -0.27 16.72
C VAL A 132 2.00 -0.93 17.82
N LEU A 133 2.10 -2.26 17.81
CA LEU A 133 2.88 -3.01 18.82
C LEU A 133 4.38 -2.70 18.78
N ARG A 134 4.90 -2.26 17.64
CA ARG A 134 6.30 -1.82 17.48
C ARG A 134 6.51 -0.32 17.68
N LYS A 135 5.46 0.45 18.00
CA LYS A 135 5.49 1.92 18.06
C LYS A 135 5.99 2.57 16.76
N ASN A 136 5.65 1.99 15.60
CA ASN A 136 6.04 2.52 14.31
C ASN A 136 4.93 3.40 13.69
N GLU A 137 4.52 4.43 14.44
CA GLU A 137 3.43 5.34 14.07
C GLU A 137 3.63 6.00 12.69
N ARG A 138 4.89 6.16 12.25
CA ARG A 138 5.22 6.70 10.94
C ARG A 138 4.68 5.86 9.77
N GLN A 139 4.41 4.57 9.99
CA GLN A 139 3.83 3.68 8.98
C GLN A 139 2.29 3.71 9.00
N ILE A 140 1.68 4.12 10.11
CA ILE A 140 0.22 4.21 10.29
C ILE A 140 -0.26 5.54 9.71
N THR A 141 -0.22 5.64 8.39
CA THR A 141 -0.69 6.81 7.65
C THR A 141 -2.18 6.68 7.32
N PHE A 142 -2.84 7.80 7.03
CA PHE A 142 -4.22 7.80 6.52
C PHE A 142 -4.36 6.89 5.29
N LEU A 143 -3.41 6.96 4.34
CA LEU A 143 -3.38 6.11 3.16
C LEU A 143 -3.42 4.61 3.52
N HIS A 144 -2.58 4.21 4.48
CA HIS A 144 -2.49 2.82 4.89
C HIS A 144 -3.76 2.36 5.60
N VAL A 145 -4.27 3.11 6.58
CA VAL A 145 -5.50 2.74 7.30
C VAL A 145 -6.72 2.74 6.36
N TYR A 146 -6.84 3.73 5.48
CA TYR A 146 -7.91 3.79 4.47
C TYR A 146 -7.86 2.57 3.54
N HIS A 147 -6.68 2.25 2.99
CA HIS A 147 -6.48 1.08 2.14
C HIS A 147 -6.90 -0.22 2.84
N HIS A 148 -6.35 -0.48 4.04
CA HIS A 148 -6.66 -1.70 4.80
C HIS A 148 -8.09 -1.74 5.32
N THR A 149 -8.83 -0.63 5.27
CA THR A 149 -10.26 -0.61 5.59
C THR A 149 -11.12 -0.92 4.38
N VAL A 150 -10.87 -0.25 3.26
CA VAL A 150 -11.70 -0.34 2.06
C VAL A 150 -11.46 -1.64 1.30
N MET A 151 -10.23 -2.16 1.25
CA MET A 151 -9.91 -3.35 0.47
C MET A 151 -10.64 -4.63 0.94
N PRO A 152 -10.71 -4.97 2.26
CA PRO A 152 -11.52 -6.09 2.73
C PRO A 152 -13.02 -5.93 2.48
N VAL A 153 -13.54 -4.70 2.58
CA VAL A 153 -14.97 -4.40 2.35
C VAL A 153 -15.34 -4.60 0.89
N ILE A 154 -14.52 -4.08 -0.03
CA ILE A 154 -14.75 -4.26 -1.47
C ILE A 154 -14.58 -5.72 -1.88
N SER A 155 -13.58 -6.42 -1.36
CA SER A 155 -13.36 -7.83 -1.71
C SER A 155 -14.48 -8.74 -1.16
N TYR A 156 -15.05 -8.44 0.01
CA TYR A 156 -16.28 -9.08 0.50
C TYR A 156 -17.44 -8.86 -0.46
N GLY A 157 -17.71 -7.60 -0.85
CA GLY A 157 -18.82 -7.27 -1.76
C GLY A 157 -18.66 -7.96 -3.11
N ALA A 158 -17.47 -7.93 -3.70
CA ALA A 158 -17.18 -8.62 -4.96
C ALA A 158 -17.41 -10.14 -4.84
N LEU A 159 -16.94 -10.75 -3.75
CA LEU A 159 -17.08 -12.19 -3.54
C LEU A 159 -18.52 -12.63 -3.26
N LYS A 160 -19.29 -11.79 -2.56
CA LYS A 160 -20.68 -12.04 -2.20
C LYS A 160 -21.61 -11.94 -3.41
N TYR A 161 -21.37 -10.99 -4.32
CA TYR A 161 -22.32 -10.65 -5.39
C TYR A 161 -21.87 -11.01 -6.80
N TYR A 162 -20.58 -10.93 -7.12
CA TYR A 162 -20.07 -11.16 -8.47
C TYR A 162 -18.66 -11.78 -8.46
N PRO A 163 -18.49 -12.98 -7.90
CA PRO A 163 -17.18 -13.59 -7.68
C PRO A 163 -16.57 -14.14 -8.98
N GLY A 164 -15.83 -13.29 -9.70
CA GLY A 164 -15.11 -13.67 -10.91
C GLY A 164 -15.06 -12.56 -11.94
N GLY A 165 -14.84 -12.96 -13.19
CA GLY A 165 -14.88 -12.06 -14.35
C GLY A 165 -13.85 -10.94 -14.36
N HIS A 166 -14.24 -9.81 -14.97
CA HIS A 166 -13.38 -8.62 -15.21
C HIS A 166 -12.68 -8.10 -13.95
N GLY A 167 -13.35 -8.19 -12.80
CA GLY A 167 -12.81 -7.75 -11.51
C GLY A 167 -11.58 -8.54 -11.02
N MET A 168 -11.37 -9.77 -11.50
CA MET A 168 -10.21 -10.60 -11.11
C MET A 168 -8.87 -9.97 -11.50
N PHE A 169 -8.86 -9.07 -12.47
CA PHE A 169 -7.65 -8.39 -12.92
C PHE A 169 -7.05 -7.54 -11.79
N ILE A 170 -7.91 -6.91 -11.00
CA ILE A 170 -7.52 -6.10 -9.84
C ILE A 170 -6.83 -7.00 -8.80
N GLY A 171 -7.42 -8.16 -8.50
CA GLY A 171 -6.84 -9.12 -7.57
C GLY A 171 -5.50 -9.67 -8.06
N TRP A 172 -5.39 -9.97 -9.35
CA TRP A 172 -4.15 -10.47 -9.97
C TRP A 172 -2.99 -9.49 -9.85
N ILE A 173 -3.18 -8.25 -10.31
CA ILE A 173 -2.11 -7.26 -10.31
C ILE A 173 -1.78 -6.80 -8.88
N ASN A 174 -2.78 -6.70 -7.99
CA ASN A 174 -2.55 -6.40 -6.57
C ASN A 174 -1.71 -7.50 -5.91
N SER A 175 -2.03 -8.78 -6.14
CA SER A 175 -1.29 -9.91 -5.60
C SER A 175 0.15 -9.91 -6.10
N PHE A 176 0.39 -9.59 -7.37
CA PHE A 176 1.75 -9.46 -7.91
C PHE A 176 2.56 -8.37 -7.20
N VAL A 177 1.98 -7.19 -6.99
CA VAL A 177 2.65 -6.12 -6.24
C VAL A 177 2.86 -6.51 -4.76
N HIS A 178 1.93 -7.26 -4.17
CA HIS A 178 2.04 -7.77 -2.81
C HIS A 178 3.19 -8.78 -2.66
N ILE A 179 3.50 -9.60 -3.68
CA ILE A 179 4.73 -10.43 -3.68
C ILE A 179 5.96 -9.54 -3.48
N VAL A 180 6.10 -8.49 -4.29
CA VAL A 180 7.27 -7.58 -4.24
C VAL A 180 7.33 -6.83 -2.90
N MET A 181 6.19 -6.33 -2.43
CA MET A 181 6.07 -5.55 -1.20
C MET A 181 6.34 -6.40 0.05
N TYR A 182 5.76 -7.59 0.17
CA TYR A 182 6.01 -8.48 1.30
C TYR A 182 7.40 -9.13 1.25
N CYS A 183 7.97 -9.36 0.06
CA CYS A 183 9.40 -9.74 -0.05
C CYS A 183 10.30 -8.65 0.54
N TYR A 184 10.01 -7.38 0.26
CA TYR A 184 10.74 -6.27 0.86
C TYR A 184 10.59 -6.23 2.38
N TYR A 185 9.37 -6.42 2.91
CA TYR A 185 9.15 -6.45 4.36
C TYR A 185 9.81 -7.65 5.04
N LEU A 186 9.76 -8.83 4.42
CA LEU A 186 10.49 -10.03 4.85
C LEU A 186 11.98 -9.73 4.96
N LEU A 187 12.59 -9.21 3.90
CA LEU A 187 14.01 -8.88 3.90
C LEU A 187 14.35 -7.81 4.96
N SER A 188 13.49 -6.79 5.11
CA SER A 188 13.70 -5.74 6.11
C SER A 188 13.65 -6.25 7.56
N SER A 189 13.00 -7.40 7.79
CA SER A 189 12.81 -8.03 9.11
C SER A 189 14.05 -8.76 9.61
N PHE A 190 15.04 -9.07 8.75
CA PHE A 190 16.36 -9.59 9.16
C PHE A 190 17.27 -8.54 9.81
N GLY A 191 16.79 -7.31 9.95
CA GLY A 191 17.44 -6.26 10.73
C GLY A 191 18.36 -5.33 9.92
N PRO A 192 19.13 -4.46 10.61
CA PRO A 192 19.88 -3.36 9.99
C PRO A 192 20.91 -3.80 8.95
N LYS A 193 21.49 -5.00 9.15
CA LYS A 193 22.46 -5.60 8.21
C LYS A 193 21.85 -5.86 6.84
N MET A 194 20.56 -6.18 6.75
CA MET A 194 19.85 -6.38 5.49
C MET A 194 19.28 -5.07 4.94
N GLN A 195 18.77 -4.19 5.81
CA GLN A 195 18.12 -2.94 5.42
C GLN A 195 19.02 -2.01 4.56
N LYS A 196 20.34 -2.06 4.76
CA LYS A 196 21.29 -1.30 3.92
C LYS A 196 21.28 -1.68 2.44
N TYR A 197 20.90 -2.91 2.11
CA TYR A 197 20.80 -3.39 0.72
C TYR A 197 19.44 -3.08 0.08
N LEU A 198 18.47 -2.56 0.85
CA LEU A 198 17.09 -2.33 0.42
C LEU A 198 16.88 -0.93 -0.19
N TRP A 199 17.81 -0.49 -1.04
CA TRP A 199 17.79 0.80 -1.74
C TRP A 199 16.59 0.97 -2.69
N TRP A 200 16.04 -0.15 -3.16
CA TRP A 200 14.97 -0.23 -4.14
C TRP A 200 13.56 0.04 -3.60
N LYS A 201 13.42 0.43 -2.32
CA LYS A 201 12.13 0.79 -1.68
C LYS A 201 11.28 1.74 -2.53
N LYS A 202 11.92 2.73 -3.15
CA LYS A 202 11.25 3.73 -3.99
C LYS A 202 10.57 3.12 -5.22
N TYR A 203 11.17 2.09 -5.82
CA TYR A 203 10.61 1.42 -6.99
C TYR A 203 9.35 0.62 -6.65
N ILE A 204 9.21 0.15 -5.42
CA ILE A 204 7.97 -0.49 -4.94
C ILE A 204 6.81 0.52 -4.95
N THR A 205 7.04 1.74 -4.47
CA THR A 205 6.02 2.80 -4.52
C THR A 205 5.66 3.16 -5.97
N ASN A 206 6.66 3.20 -6.88
CA ASN A 206 6.39 3.41 -8.30
C ASN A 206 5.56 2.26 -8.91
N LEU A 207 5.88 1.02 -8.56
CA LEU A 207 5.14 -0.16 -9.00
C LEU A 207 3.68 -0.11 -8.53
N GLN A 208 3.43 0.30 -7.28
CA GLN A 208 2.07 0.51 -6.76
C GLN A 208 1.31 1.60 -7.53
N MET A 209 1.95 2.73 -7.87
CA MET A 209 1.31 3.78 -8.68
C MET A 209 0.99 3.31 -10.11
N ILE A 210 1.92 2.59 -10.74
CA ILE A 210 1.71 2.00 -12.07
C ILE A 210 0.55 0.99 -12.03
N GLN A 211 0.47 0.17 -10.98
CA GLN A 211 -0.63 -0.77 -10.77
C GLN A 211 -1.99 -0.06 -10.81
N PHE A 212 -2.17 1.05 -10.07
CA PHE A 212 -3.44 1.79 -10.09
C PHE A 212 -3.76 2.36 -11.47
N GLY A 213 -2.75 2.84 -12.22
CA GLY A 213 -2.93 3.29 -13.59
C GLY A 213 -3.39 2.17 -14.54
N ILE A 214 -2.77 1.00 -14.46
CA ILE A 214 -3.14 -0.16 -15.26
C ILE A 214 -4.55 -0.66 -14.89
N VAL A 215 -4.88 -0.72 -13.59
CA VAL A 215 -6.22 -1.07 -13.11
C VAL A 215 -7.26 -0.08 -13.65
N PHE A 216 -6.98 1.22 -13.60
CA PHE A 216 -7.88 2.24 -14.13
C PHE A 216 -8.14 2.05 -15.62
N LEU A 217 -7.09 1.81 -16.42
CA LEU A 217 -7.22 1.57 -17.86
C LEU A 217 -8.03 0.29 -18.15
N HIS A 218 -7.77 -0.79 -17.41
CA HIS A 218 -8.50 -2.05 -17.55
C HIS A 218 -9.98 -1.90 -17.17
N GLN A 219 -10.31 -1.18 -16.08
CA GLN A 219 -11.70 -1.00 -15.66
C GLN A 219 -12.48 -0.03 -16.54
N THR A 220 -11.81 0.94 -17.18
CA THR A 220 -12.44 1.86 -18.15
C THR A 220 -13.03 1.10 -19.34
N GLN A 221 -12.52 -0.10 -19.66
CA GLN A 221 -13.07 -0.98 -20.70
C GLN A 221 -14.55 -1.31 -20.51
N LEU A 222 -15.03 -1.35 -19.26
CA LEU A 222 -16.44 -1.61 -18.94
C LEU A 222 -17.39 -0.48 -19.35
N LEU A 223 -16.86 0.73 -19.61
CA LEU A 223 -17.69 1.89 -19.98
C LEU A 223 -18.06 1.90 -21.46
N TYR A 224 -17.30 1.22 -22.31
CA TYR A 224 -17.47 1.28 -23.76
C TYR A 224 -17.61 -0.08 -24.45
N ASN A 225 -17.25 -1.17 -23.78
CA ASN A 225 -17.52 -2.52 -24.30
C ASN A 225 -18.88 -3.03 -23.80
N ASP A 226 -19.66 -3.64 -24.70
CA ASP A 226 -20.87 -4.37 -24.30
C ASP A 226 -20.47 -5.66 -23.59
N CYS A 227 -20.41 -5.57 -22.26
CA CYS A 227 -20.02 -6.64 -21.36
C CYS A 227 -21.13 -6.93 -20.37
N ASP A 228 -21.48 -8.21 -20.18
CA ASP A 228 -22.43 -8.68 -19.15
C ASP A 228 -21.84 -8.66 -17.73
N PHE A 229 -20.72 -7.97 -17.54
CA PHE A 229 -20.17 -7.67 -16.23
C PHE A 229 -20.91 -6.48 -15.61
N PRO A 230 -21.22 -6.49 -14.30
CA PRO A 230 -22.00 -5.43 -13.66
C PRO A 230 -21.37 -4.04 -13.81
N ARG A 231 -21.89 -3.23 -14.73
CA ARG A 231 -21.35 -1.87 -15.04
C ARG A 231 -21.39 -0.94 -13.84
N TRP A 232 -22.34 -1.13 -12.93
CA TRP A 232 -22.42 -0.36 -11.69
C TRP A 232 -21.15 -0.49 -10.84
N SER A 233 -20.40 -1.59 -10.94
CA SER A 233 -19.14 -1.77 -10.21
C SER A 233 -18.06 -0.76 -10.66
N ALA A 234 -18.12 -0.30 -11.90
CA ALA A 234 -17.20 0.72 -12.43
C ALA A 234 -17.40 2.08 -11.74
N ALA A 235 -18.65 2.41 -11.36
CA ALA A 235 -18.97 3.63 -10.62
C ALA A 235 -18.31 3.69 -9.23
N PHE A 236 -18.02 2.53 -8.62
CA PHE A 236 -17.27 2.46 -7.37
C PHE A 236 -15.76 2.29 -7.59
N THR A 237 -15.37 1.48 -8.57
CA THR A 237 -13.97 1.10 -8.76
C THR A 237 -13.13 2.21 -9.38
N LEU A 238 -13.66 2.96 -10.36
CA LEU A 238 -12.90 4.02 -11.04
C LEU A 238 -12.61 5.22 -10.12
N PRO A 239 -13.58 5.78 -9.37
CA PRO A 239 -13.28 6.86 -8.43
C PRO A 239 -12.30 6.42 -7.34
N ASN A 240 -12.43 5.17 -6.84
CA ASN A 240 -11.52 4.65 -5.84
C ASN A 240 -10.09 4.48 -6.37
N ALA A 241 -9.92 4.00 -7.61
CA ALA A 241 -8.60 3.90 -8.26
C ALA A 241 -7.94 5.27 -8.41
N VAL A 242 -8.70 6.30 -8.81
CA VAL A 242 -8.23 7.69 -8.89
C VAL A 242 -7.83 8.21 -7.51
N PHE A 243 -8.66 7.98 -6.49
CA PHE A 243 -8.38 8.39 -5.12
C PHE A 243 -7.09 7.74 -4.57
N PHE A 244 -6.91 6.43 -4.77
CA PHE A 244 -5.66 5.75 -4.41
C PHE A 244 -4.46 6.32 -5.14
N TYR A 245 -4.57 6.58 -6.44
CA TYR A 245 -3.48 7.19 -7.20
C TYR A 245 -3.05 8.53 -6.59
N PHE A 246 -4.00 9.40 -6.23
CA PHE A 246 -3.71 10.67 -5.57
C PHE A 246 -3.03 10.50 -4.21
N LEU A 247 -3.52 9.58 -3.37
CA LEU A 247 -2.91 9.32 -2.06
C LEU A 247 -1.47 8.78 -2.18
N PHE A 248 -1.22 7.88 -3.12
CA PHE A 248 0.12 7.34 -3.37
C PHE A 248 1.06 8.38 -3.97
N ASN A 249 0.58 9.21 -4.90
CA ASN A 249 1.35 10.31 -5.46
C ASN A 249 1.73 11.33 -4.37
N ASN A 250 0.79 11.67 -3.48
CA ASN A 250 1.05 12.55 -2.35
C ASN A 250 2.10 11.93 -1.41
N PHE A 251 1.94 10.67 -1.03
CA PHE A 251 2.93 9.93 -0.23
C PHE A 251 4.32 9.92 -0.87
N TYR A 252 4.39 9.71 -2.19
CA TYR A 252 5.64 9.68 -2.95
C TYR A 252 6.34 11.05 -2.94
N GLN A 253 5.58 12.13 -3.17
CA GLN A 253 6.10 13.50 -3.14
C GLN A 253 6.67 13.84 -1.76
N GLN A 254 5.92 13.55 -0.68
CA GLN A 254 6.36 13.81 0.68
C GLN A 254 7.58 12.97 1.09
N SER A 255 7.59 11.69 0.72
CA SER A 255 8.62 10.73 1.17
C SER A 255 9.93 10.82 0.38
N TYR A 256 9.86 11.17 -0.90
CA TYR A 256 11.02 11.09 -1.81
C TYR A 256 11.35 12.41 -2.50
N SER A 257 10.38 13.16 -3.02
CA SER A 257 10.65 14.39 -3.76
C SER A 257 11.06 15.54 -2.83
N ASN A 258 10.29 15.79 -1.77
CA ASN A 258 10.56 16.86 -0.82
C ASN A 258 11.84 16.59 0.00
N ARG A 259 12.14 15.32 0.30
CA ARG A 259 13.42 14.93 0.92
C ARG A 259 14.60 15.14 -0.01
N LYS A 260 14.47 14.79 -1.29
CA LYS A 260 15.53 15.03 -2.28
C LYS A 260 15.80 16.53 -2.40
N ASN A 261 14.76 17.34 -2.57
CA ASN A 261 14.89 18.80 -2.67
C ASN A 261 15.50 19.43 -1.41
N LYS A 262 15.18 18.92 -0.21
CA LYS A 262 15.80 19.38 1.05
C LYS A 262 17.28 19.00 1.12
N ASN A 263 17.64 17.78 0.74
CA ASN A 263 19.03 17.33 0.74
C ASN A 263 19.87 18.06 -0.32
N ASP A 264 19.28 18.34 -1.49
CA ASP A 264 19.95 19.10 -2.55
C ASP A 264 20.18 20.55 -2.11
N LYS A 265 19.19 21.19 -1.45
CA LYS A 265 19.36 22.52 -0.85
C LYS A 265 20.46 22.56 0.23
N LEU A 266 20.47 21.59 1.15
CA LEU A 266 21.50 21.49 2.20
C LEU A 266 22.90 21.34 1.59
N LYS A 267 23.06 20.54 0.53
CA LYS A 267 24.34 20.42 -0.19
C LYS A 267 24.76 21.72 -0.88
N THR A 268 23.81 22.45 -1.47
CA THR A 268 24.10 23.76 -2.08
C THR A 268 24.50 24.80 -1.03
N GLU A 269 23.84 24.79 0.15
CA GLU A 269 24.20 25.66 1.28
C GLU A 269 25.58 25.32 1.87
N GLU A 270 25.90 24.03 2.04
CA GLU A 270 27.23 23.58 2.48
C GLU A 270 28.32 23.98 1.47
N GLN A 271 28.10 23.78 0.17
CA GLN A 271 29.04 24.19 -0.88
C GLN A 271 29.23 25.71 -0.93
N HIS A 272 28.15 26.49 -0.75
CA HIS A 272 28.26 27.94 -0.71
C HIS A 272 29.05 28.43 0.50
N SER A 273 28.83 27.81 1.67
CA SER A 273 29.56 28.14 2.90
C SER A 273 31.05 27.79 2.79
N SER A 274 31.41 26.64 2.21
CA SER A 274 32.82 26.29 1.98
C SER A 274 33.52 27.26 1.02
N THR A 275 32.86 27.63 -0.09
CA THR A 275 33.43 28.62 -1.03
C THR A 275 33.64 30.01 -0.41
N ILE A 276 32.76 30.43 0.51
CA ILE A 276 32.96 31.69 1.24
C ILE A 276 34.18 31.58 2.16
N MET A 277 34.32 30.47 2.91
CA MET A 277 35.46 30.26 3.79
C MET A 277 36.79 30.24 3.04
N ASP A 278 36.87 29.53 1.90
CA ASP A 278 38.06 29.51 1.05
C ASP A 278 38.46 30.92 0.57
N LYS A 279 37.46 31.78 0.28
CA LYS A 279 37.69 33.15 -0.17
C LYS A 279 38.18 34.06 0.98
N TYR A 280 37.69 33.84 2.20
CA TYR A 280 38.17 34.54 3.39
C TYR A 280 39.60 34.13 3.76
N GLU A 281 39.93 32.84 3.71
CA GLU A 281 41.31 32.36 3.95
C GLU A 281 42.30 32.92 2.92
N ASN A 282 41.98 32.84 1.62
CA ASN A 282 42.83 33.41 0.57
C ASN A 282 43.03 34.93 0.71
N ASN A 283 42.01 35.66 1.16
CA ASN A 283 42.14 37.10 1.39
C ASN A 283 43.00 37.42 2.61
N ASN A 284 42.90 36.63 3.69
CA ASN A 284 43.75 36.79 4.86
C ASN A 284 45.21 36.47 4.55
N GLU A 285 45.49 35.43 3.75
CA GLU A 285 46.84 35.11 3.29
C GLU A 285 47.44 36.25 2.46
N LYS A 286 46.67 36.83 1.52
CA LYS A 286 47.09 38.01 0.75
C LYS A 286 47.36 39.24 1.63
N CYS A 287 46.54 39.48 2.65
CA CYS A 287 46.74 40.58 3.60
C CYS A 287 48.01 40.38 4.44
N GLN A 288 48.30 39.15 4.87
CA GLN A 288 49.55 38.84 5.58
C GLN A 288 50.77 39.00 4.68
N GLN A 289 50.68 38.57 3.43
CA GLN A 289 51.79 38.69 2.48
C GLN A 289 52.10 40.16 2.14
N ASN A 290 51.08 40.98 1.88
CA ASN A 290 51.26 42.43 1.66
C ASN A 290 51.82 43.16 2.89
N SER A 291 51.44 42.73 4.10
CA SER A 291 51.98 43.29 5.35
C SER A 291 53.46 42.96 5.52
N ASN A 292 53.87 41.73 5.19
CA ASN A 292 55.27 41.32 5.22
C ASN A 292 56.11 42.06 4.17
N ASP A 293 55.60 42.22 2.95
CA ASP A 293 56.29 42.96 1.89
C ASP A 293 56.45 44.44 2.26
N THR A 294 55.44 45.06 2.87
CA THR A 294 55.51 46.45 3.35
C THR A 294 56.52 46.59 4.50
N ALA A 295 56.60 45.63 5.42
CA ALA A 295 57.58 45.62 6.50
C ALA A 295 59.02 45.50 5.98
N ILE A 296 59.25 44.69 4.93
CA ILE A 296 60.56 44.54 4.27
C ILE A 296 60.98 45.85 3.58
N VAL A 297 60.06 46.51 2.88
CA VAL A 297 60.34 47.81 2.22
C VAL A 297 60.67 48.90 3.25
N LEU A 298 59.94 48.96 4.38
CA LEU A 298 60.20 49.93 5.45
C LEU A 298 61.53 49.64 6.19
N TYR A 299 61.90 48.38 6.35
CA TYR A 299 63.20 47.99 6.92
C TYR A 299 64.35 48.45 6.01
N ASN A 300 64.26 48.18 4.71
CA ASN A 300 65.30 48.56 3.75
C ASN A 300 65.49 50.09 3.64
N LYS A 301 64.42 50.88 3.81
CA LYS A 301 64.49 52.36 3.80
C LYS A 301 65.09 52.98 5.07
N LYS A 302 65.22 52.21 6.16
CA LYS A 302 65.89 52.64 7.41
C LYS A 302 67.38 52.33 7.46
N VAL A 303 67.87 51.47 6.57
CA VAL A 303 69.28 50.99 6.52
C VAL A 303 70.09 51.70 5.42
N SER A 304 69.43 52.52 4.59
CA SER A 304 70.03 53.46 3.64
C SER A 304 70.10 54.88 4.22
#